data_AF-A0A3C0HJ67-F1
#
_entry.id   AF-A0A3C0HJ67-F1
#
_cell.length_a   1.000
_cell.length_b   1.000
_cell.length_c   1.000
_cell.angle_alpha   90.00
_cell.angle_beta   90.00
_cell.angle_gamma   90.00
#
_symmetry.space_group_name_H-M   'P 1'
#
loop_
_entity.id
_entity.type
_entity.pdbx_description
1 polymer ?
#
loop_
_entity_poly.entity_id
_entity_poly.type
_entity_poly.pdbx_seq_one_letter_code
_entity_poly.pdbx_strand_id
1 'polypeptide(L)'
;MRGRDQDTGEYFDESRSAKRREALDVLAMAGKLMDLSHAALGLLPMPEELRALVIDSQRIRSNIARKRQTQWLAKQMRREDDAVLDTLRAALEHTKQDARREAAALHRVEHWRLKIVDGGDAGLAEFVTLYPMADRQQLRTLARNAKAERLANKPPHAFREIFRVLRELMAAADGTKLEDAEAKADVDALDDALEAESNAGDHALDDLDEIGGLDGLDEYRHDDFGGRRDD
;
A
#
# COMPACT_ATOMS: atom_id res chain seq x y z
N MET A 1 34.19 6.68 22.84
CA MET A 1 35.13 7.42 21.97
C MET A 1 36.21 6.46 21.53
N ARG A 2 36.50 6.35 20.22
CA ARG A 2 37.63 5.54 19.76
C ARG A 2 38.92 6.33 19.99
N GLY A 3 39.92 5.67 20.58
CA GLY A 3 41.23 6.24 20.85
C GLY A 3 41.98 6.57 19.55
N ARG A 4 43.00 7.40 19.66
CA ARG A 4 43.94 7.65 18.56
C ARG A 4 44.94 6.49 18.51
N ASP A 5 45.34 6.06 17.33
CA ASP A 5 46.51 5.18 17.22
C ASP A 5 47.74 5.95 17.75
N GLN A 6 48.44 5.40 18.74
CA GLN A 6 49.51 6.11 19.45
C GLN A 6 50.82 6.16 18.65
N ASP A 7 50.96 5.34 17.60
CA ASP A 7 52.16 5.26 16.78
C ASP A 7 52.00 6.02 15.45
N THR A 8 50.78 6.11 14.91
CA THR A 8 50.49 6.82 13.64
C THR A 8 49.69 8.11 13.82
N GLY A 9 49.01 8.31 14.95
CA GLY A 9 48.19 9.50 15.20
C GLY A 9 46.88 9.57 14.39
N GLU A 10 46.56 8.53 13.61
CA GLU A 10 45.34 8.44 12.81
C GLU A 10 44.14 7.99 13.65
N TYR A 11 42.94 8.43 13.26
CA TYR A 11 41.69 8.01 13.86
C TYR A 11 41.28 6.63 13.32
N PHE A 12 40.77 5.73 14.18
CA PHE A 12 40.22 4.45 13.71
C PHE A 12 39.09 4.66 12.70
N ASP A 13 39.34 4.24 11.45
CA ASP A 13 38.40 4.11 10.32
C ASP A 13 36.98 3.71 10.77
N GLU A 14 35.94 4.28 10.15
CA GLU A 14 34.53 4.10 10.50
C GLU A 14 34.17 2.67 10.91
N SER A 15 33.37 2.52 11.97
CA SER A 15 33.05 1.19 12.49
C SER A 15 32.43 0.31 11.39
N ARG A 16 32.84 -0.95 11.30
CA ARG A 16 32.26 -1.96 10.38
C ARG A 16 30.72 -2.01 10.48
N SER A 17 30.16 -1.63 11.63
CA SER A 17 28.72 -1.49 11.87
C SER A 17 28.10 -0.28 11.16
N ALA A 18 28.78 0.87 11.11
CA ALA A 18 28.34 2.07 10.39
C ALA A 18 28.27 1.83 8.87
N LYS A 19 29.38 1.39 8.26
CA LYS A 19 29.45 1.04 6.82
C LYS A 19 28.39 0.01 6.41
N ARG A 20 28.08 -0.95 7.30
CA ARG A 20 27.00 -1.93 7.07
C ARG A 20 25.61 -1.27 7.07
N ARG A 21 25.33 -0.39 8.03
CA ARG A 21 24.04 0.31 8.12
C ARG A 21 23.80 1.17 6.88
N GLU A 22 24.80 1.93 6.47
CA GLU A 22 24.75 2.75 5.26
C GLU A 22 24.51 1.90 4.00
N ALA A 23 25.23 0.80 3.83
CA ALA A 23 25.03 -0.09 2.70
C ALA A 23 23.62 -0.71 2.64
N LEU A 24 23.04 -1.04 3.79
CA LEU A 24 21.65 -1.54 3.90
C LEU A 24 20.62 -0.47 3.59
N ASP A 25 20.91 0.76 3.98
CA ASP A 25 20.04 1.89 3.78
C ASP A 25 19.99 2.33 2.30
N VAL A 26 21.14 2.36 1.62
CA VAL A 26 21.18 2.53 0.15
C VAL A 26 20.47 1.38 -0.57
N LEU A 27 20.59 0.14 -0.07
CA LEU A 27 19.86 -1.00 -0.62
C LEU A 27 18.33 -0.83 -0.48
N ALA A 28 17.87 -0.38 0.69
CA ALA A 28 16.46 -0.10 0.90
C ALA A 28 15.97 1.04 -0.01
N MET A 29 16.79 2.08 -0.20
CA MET A 29 16.49 3.16 -1.13
C MET A 29 16.38 2.68 -2.58
N ALA A 30 17.31 1.85 -3.05
CA ALA A 30 17.24 1.22 -4.37
C ALA A 30 15.95 0.40 -4.56
N GLY A 31 15.53 -0.32 -3.51
CA GLY A 31 14.24 -1.04 -3.51
C GLY A 31 13.06 -0.10 -3.70
N LYS A 32 12.99 1.00 -2.94
CA LYS A 32 11.92 2.00 -3.07
C LYS A 32 11.85 2.58 -4.48
N LEU A 33 12.98 2.96 -5.06
CA LEU A 33 13.02 3.52 -6.43
C LEU A 33 12.47 2.54 -7.46
N MET A 34 12.74 1.25 -7.29
CA MET A 34 12.24 0.19 -8.18
C MET A 34 10.71 0.01 -8.12
N ASP A 35 10.06 0.48 -7.06
CA ASP A 35 8.62 0.37 -6.86
C ASP A 35 7.86 1.65 -7.27
N LEU A 36 8.56 2.76 -7.55
CA LEU A 36 7.95 4.01 -7.99
C LEU A 36 7.49 3.96 -9.45
N SER A 37 6.45 4.72 -9.77
CA SER A 37 6.02 4.94 -11.16
C SER A 37 7.04 5.79 -11.92
N HIS A 38 7.04 5.70 -13.25
CA HIS A 38 7.92 6.53 -14.09
C HIS A 38 7.67 8.03 -13.89
N ALA A 39 6.42 8.44 -13.67
CA ALA A 39 6.07 9.83 -13.37
C ALA A 39 6.70 10.29 -12.04
N ALA A 40 6.59 9.47 -10.99
CA ALA A 40 7.21 9.78 -9.69
C ALA A 40 8.74 9.85 -9.78
N LEU A 41 9.38 8.95 -10.55
CA LEU A 41 10.82 9.00 -10.80
C LEU A 41 11.26 10.28 -11.54
N GLY A 42 10.42 10.83 -12.41
CA GLY A 42 10.68 12.09 -13.12
C GLY A 42 10.72 13.32 -12.21
N LEU A 43 10.01 13.28 -11.07
CA LEU A 43 9.97 14.37 -10.10
C LEU A 43 11.15 14.34 -9.10
N LEU A 44 11.87 13.22 -9.02
CA LEU A 44 12.97 13.09 -8.07
C LEU A 44 14.22 13.85 -8.54
N PRO A 45 14.87 14.62 -7.64
CA PRO A 45 16.09 15.37 -7.92
C PRO A 45 17.30 14.41 -7.99
N MET A 46 17.47 13.78 -9.14
CA MET A 46 18.53 12.81 -9.39
C MET A 46 19.16 12.97 -10.78
N PRO A 47 20.43 12.57 -10.95
CA PRO A 47 21.08 12.54 -12.26
C PRO A 47 20.31 11.68 -13.27
N GLU A 48 20.32 12.09 -14.53
CA GLU A 48 19.59 11.38 -15.59
C GLU A 48 20.13 9.97 -15.82
N GLU A 49 21.45 9.77 -15.70
CA GLU A 49 22.08 8.46 -15.79
C GLU A 49 21.54 7.50 -14.73
N LEU A 50 21.43 7.97 -13.48
CA LEU A 50 20.89 7.16 -12.40
C LEU A 50 19.39 6.87 -12.61
N ARG A 51 18.62 7.82 -13.14
CA ARG A 51 17.21 7.61 -13.49
C ARG A 51 17.05 6.52 -14.55
N ALA A 52 17.85 6.58 -15.62
CA ALA A 52 17.85 5.57 -16.67
C ALA A 52 18.21 4.19 -16.12
N LEU A 53 19.22 4.10 -15.24
CA LEU A 53 19.60 2.86 -14.56
C LEU A 53 18.45 2.27 -13.73
N VAL A 54 17.67 3.10 -13.04
CA VAL A 54 16.48 2.66 -12.29
C VAL A 54 15.42 2.12 -13.24
N ILE A 55 15.07 2.87 -14.30
CA ILE A 55 14.04 2.47 -15.27
C ILE A 55 14.41 1.14 -15.95
N ASP A 56 15.66 0.98 -16.37
CA ASP A 56 16.14 -0.27 -16.96
C ASP A 56 16.05 -1.43 -15.96
N SER A 57 16.38 -1.16 -14.70
CA SER A 57 16.28 -2.14 -13.63
C SER A 57 14.82 -2.59 -13.40
N GLN A 58 13.84 -1.69 -13.51
CA GLN A 58 12.41 -1.99 -13.34
C GLN A 58 11.85 -3.01 -14.35
N ARG A 59 12.50 -3.18 -15.51
CA ARG A 59 12.09 -4.16 -16.54
C ARG A 59 12.24 -5.62 -16.08
N ILE A 60 13.06 -5.89 -15.06
CA ILE A 60 13.27 -7.24 -14.52
C ILE A 60 12.03 -7.67 -13.70
N ARG A 61 11.28 -8.65 -14.21
CA ARG A 61 10.00 -9.10 -13.62
C ARG A 61 10.14 -10.27 -12.63
N SER A 62 11.11 -11.17 -12.82
CA SER A 62 11.27 -12.34 -11.94
C SER A 62 11.74 -11.91 -10.53
N ASN A 63 11.09 -12.40 -9.47
CA ASN A 63 11.38 -12.01 -8.09
C ASN A 63 12.85 -12.23 -7.69
N ILE A 64 13.43 -13.38 -8.06
CA ILE A 64 14.83 -13.71 -7.76
C ILE A 64 15.77 -12.75 -8.51
N ALA A 65 15.47 -12.49 -9.79
CA ALA A 65 16.26 -11.59 -10.62
C ALA A 65 16.11 -10.13 -10.14
N ARG A 66 14.91 -9.71 -9.74
CA ARG A 66 14.62 -8.38 -9.20
C ARG A 66 15.43 -8.13 -7.93
N LYS A 67 15.49 -9.09 -7.00
CA LYS A 67 16.32 -8.98 -5.79
C LYS A 67 17.80 -8.77 -6.11
N ARG A 68 18.34 -9.53 -7.08
CA ARG A 68 19.72 -9.36 -7.54
C ARG A 68 19.94 -8.01 -8.23
N GLN A 69 18.98 -7.58 -9.04
CA GLN A 69 19.00 -6.29 -9.72
C GLN A 69 18.99 -5.13 -8.71
N THR A 70 18.16 -5.20 -7.67
CA THR A 70 18.15 -4.19 -6.60
C THR A 70 19.49 -4.11 -5.88
N GLN A 71 20.16 -5.25 -5.63
CA GLN A 71 21.50 -5.25 -5.03
C GLN A 71 22.55 -4.64 -5.96
N TRP A 72 22.47 -4.91 -7.26
CA TRP A 72 23.33 -4.30 -8.25
C TRP A 72 23.10 -2.79 -8.36
N LEU A 73 21.85 -2.35 -8.42
CA LEU A 73 21.47 -0.94 -8.45
C LEU A 73 21.99 -0.22 -7.19
N ALA A 74 21.81 -0.80 -6.01
CA ALA A 74 22.36 -0.27 -4.77
C ALA A 74 23.89 -0.17 -4.79
N LYS A 75 24.58 -1.09 -5.50
CA LYS A 75 26.03 -0.99 -5.71
C LYS A 75 26.39 0.16 -6.65
N GLN A 76 25.60 0.43 -7.69
CA GLN A 76 25.82 1.59 -8.56
C GLN A 76 25.55 2.90 -7.81
N MET A 77 24.46 2.98 -7.05
CA MET A 77 24.12 4.15 -6.24
C MET A 77 25.22 4.54 -5.25
N ARG A 78 25.92 3.58 -4.65
CA ARG A 78 27.07 3.86 -3.75
C ARG A 78 28.30 4.43 -4.47
N ARG A 79 28.28 4.57 -5.79
CA ARG A 79 29.35 5.23 -6.57
C ARG A 79 29.03 6.70 -6.86
N GLU A 80 27.78 7.09 -6.65
CA GLU A 80 27.33 8.48 -6.78
C GLU A 80 27.81 9.31 -5.60
N ASP A 81 27.81 10.63 -5.77
CA ASP A 81 28.14 11.56 -4.70
C ASP A 81 27.14 11.48 -3.54
N ASP A 82 27.65 11.54 -2.30
CA ASP A 82 26.82 11.49 -1.08
C ASP A 82 25.73 12.57 -1.07
N ALA A 83 26.03 13.75 -1.63
CA ALA A 83 25.07 14.85 -1.77
C ALA A 83 23.84 14.46 -2.63
N VAL A 84 24.02 13.63 -3.66
CA VAL A 84 22.92 13.11 -4.48
C VAL A 84 22.08 12.14 -3.66
N LEU A 85 22.72 11.21 -2.94
CA LEU A 85 22.02 10.23 -2.11
C LEU A 85 21.23 10.88 -0.98
N ASP A 86 21.78 11.93 -0.36
CA ASP A 86 21.09 12.70 0.69
C ASP A 86 19.90 13.48 0.14
N THR A 87 20.03 14.06 -1.05
CA THR A 87 18.92 14.76 -1.72
C THR A 87 17.80 13.78 -2.08
N LEU A 88 18.14 12.59 -2.60
CA LEU A 88 17.17 11.52 -2.85
C LEU A 88 16.46 11.09 -1.57
N ARG A 89 17.22 10.88 -0.50
CA ARG A 89 16.68 10.47 0.80
C ARG A 89 15.68 11.48 1.33
N ALA A 90 16.02 12.77 1.26
CA ALA A 90 15.13 13.85 1.68
C ALA A 90 13.85 13.88 0.82
N ALA A 91 13.96 13.75 -0.50
CA ALA A 91 12.82 13.72 -1.40
C ALA A 91 11.89 12.52 -1.11
N LEU A 92 12.46 11.32 -0.96
CA LEU A 92 11.69 10.10 -0.66
C LEU A 92 10.99 10.17 0.71
N GLU A 93 11.61 10.80 1.71
CA GLU A 93 10.96 10.98 3.01
C GLU A 93 9.83 12.01 2.92
N HIS A 94 10.00 13.10 2.15
CA HIS A 94 8.93 14.07 1.92
C HIS A 94 7.69 13.41 1.31
N THR A 95 7.86 12.66 0.22
CA THR A 95 6.76 11.93 -0.44
C THR A 95 6.07 10.96 0.52
N LYS A 96 6.83 10.29 1.38
CA LYS A 96 6.26 9.37 2.39
C LYS A 96 5.43 10.10 3.44
N GLN A 97 5.86 11.28 3.86
CA GLN A 97 5.10 12.10 4.81
C GLN A 97 3.80 12.61 4.17
N ASP A 98 3.85 12.98 2.89
CA ASP A 98 2.66 13.40 2.15
C ASP A 98 1.67 12.24 1.98
N ALA A 99 2.12 11.07 1.55
CA ALA A 99 1.28 9.88 1.46
C ALA A 99 0.62 9.51 2.81
N ARG A 100 1.35 9.68 3.93
CA ARG A 100 0.79 9.49 5.28
C ARG A 100 -0.27 10.53 5.62
N ARG A 101 -0.07 11.79 5.24
CA ARG A 101 -1.04 12.87 5.46
C ARG A 101 -2.31 12.64 4.65
N GLU A 102 -2.17 12.21 3.40
CA GLU A 102 -3.27 11.84 2.51
C GLU A 102 -4.06 10.65 3.06
N ALA A 103 -3.37 9.56 3.44
CA ALA A 103 -4.01 8.39 4.05
C ALA A 103 -4.75 8.78 5.35
N ALA A 104 -4.14 9.62 6.19
CA ALA A 104 -4.80 10.14 7.37
C ALA A 104 -6.02 11.01 7.01
N ALA A 105 -5.99 11.79 5.94
CA ALA A 105 -7.14 12.56 5.46
C ALA A 105 -8.28 11.66 5.01
N LEU A 106 -7.99 10.61 4.24
CA LEU A 106 -8.99 9.62 3.83
C LEU A 106 -9.61 8.91 5.04
N HIS A 107 -8.82 8.53 6.04
CA HIS A 107 -9.34 7.95 7.28
C HIS A 107 -10.22 8.93 8.07
N ARG A 108 -9.90 10.24 8.07
CA ARG A 108 -10.78 11.25 8.68
C ARG A 108 -12.13 11.34 7.97
N VAL A 109 -12.13 11.32 6.64
CA VAL A 109 -13.36 11.29 5.82
C VAL A 109 -14.18 10.04 6.15
N GLU A 110 -13.52 8.88 6.23
CA GLU A 110 -14.18 7.61 6.56
C GLU A 110 -14.83 7.63 7.94
N HIS A 111 -14.10 8.13 8.94
CA HIS A 111 -14.62 8.29 10.29
C HIS A 111 -15.88 9.15 10.32
N TRP A 112 -15.89 10.28 9.60
CA TRP A 112 -17.07 11.14 9.50
C TRP A 112 -18.23 10.48 8.75
N ARG A 113 -17.95 9.75 7.68
CA ARG A 113 -18.97 8.99 6.95
C ARG A 113 -19.69 8.02 7.89
N LEU A 114 -18.95 7.19 8.60
CA LEU A 114 -19.53 6.23 9.55
C LEU A 114 -20.30 6.94 10.66
N LYS A 115 -19.73 8.01 11.22
CA LYS A 115 -20.38 8.80 12.29
C LYS A 115 -21.70 9.43 11.85
N ILE A 116 -21.78 9.96 10.63
CA ILE A 116 -23.00 10.54 10.08
C ILE A 116 -24.03 9.46 9.75
N VAL A 117 -23.60 8.37 9.11
CA VAL A 117 -24.49 7.27 8.75
C VAL A 117 -25.06 6.66 10.03
N ASP A 118 -24.23 6.19 10.96
CA ASP A 118 -24.69 5.47 12.15
C ASP A 118 -25.28 6.41 13.20
N GLY A 119 -24.63 7.53 13.50
CA GLY A 119 -25.02 8.53 14.50
C GLY A 119 -26.15 9.49 14.07
N GLY A 120 -26.52 9.50 12.79
CA GLY A 120 -27.65 10.29 12.28
C GLY A 120 -27.51 11.80 12.51
N ASP A 121 -28.58 12.44 12.99
CA ASP A 121 -28.64 13.90 13.15
C ASP A 121 -27.60 14.46 14.13
N ALA A 122 -27.17 13.68 15.13
CA ALA A 122 -26.12 14.09 16.07
C ALA A 122 -24.76 14.18 15.38
N GLY A 123 -24.37 13.12 14.65
CA GLY A 123 -23.12 13.11 13.89
C GLY A 123 -23.08 14.18 12.80
N LEU A 124 -24.23 14.43 12.16
CA LEU A 124 -24.38 15.50 11.18
C LEU A 124 -24.26 16.89 11.80
N ALA A 125 -24.85 17.14 12.98
CA ALA A 125 -24.75 18.43 13.66
C ALA A 125 -23.30 18.75 14.06
N GLU A 126 -22.55 17.75 14.53
CA GLU A 126 -21.13 17.90 14.83
C GLU A 126 -20.31 18.23 13.57
N PHE A 127 -20.57 17.53 12.45
CA PHE A 127 -19.88 17.79 11.20
C PHE A 127 -20.14 19.21 10.68
N VAL A 128 -21.40 19.65 10.66
CA VAL A 128 -21.78 21.01 10.21
C VAL A 128 -21.19 22.10 11.10
N THR A 129 -20.97 21.81 12.38
CA THR A 129 -20.30 22.76 13.30
C THR A 129 -18.83 22.97 12.90
N LEU A 130 -18.14 21.91 12.48
CA LEU A 130 -16.75 21.96 12.03
C LEU A 130 -16.62 22.46 10.58
N TYR A 131 -17.60 22.16 9.72
CA TYR A 131 -17.64 22.53 8.31
C TYR A 131 -18.94 23.26 7.98
N PRO A 132 -19.04 24.58 8.28
CA PRO A 132 -20.28 25.34 8.11
C PRO A 132 -20.77 25.48 6.65
N MET A 133 -19.89 25.21 5.68
CA MET A 133 -20.21 25.24 4.24
C MET A 133 -20.94 23.98 3.76
N ALA A 134 -21.06 22.95 4.63
CA ALA A 134 -21.70 21.70 4.27
C ALA A 134 -23.23 21.85 4.10
N ASP A 135 -23.78 21.29 3.02
CA ASP A 135 -25.24 21.18 2.86
C ASP A 135 -25.79 20.10 3.79
N ARG A 136 -26.34 20.53 4.93
CA ARG A 136 -26.97 19.66 5.93
C ARG A 136 -28.09 18.81 5.33
N GLN A 137 -28.88 19.34 4.41
CA GLN A 137 -30.05 18.65 3.88
C GLN A 137 -29.66 17.57 2.87
N GLN A 138 -28.63 17.83 2.07
CA GLN A 138 -28.02 16.84 1.18
C GLN A 138 -27.44 15.67 1.99
N LEU A 139 -26.57 15.95 2.96
CA LEU A 139 -25.92 14.92 3.78
C LEU A 139 -26.93 14.06 4.57
N ARG A 140 -27.99 14.68 5.11
CA ARG A 140 -29.06 13.94 5.80
C ARG A 140 -29.82 13.00 4.88
N THR A 141 -30.02 13.40 3.63
CA THR A 141 -30.71 12.56 2.64
C THR A 141 -29.85 11.38 2.25
N LEU A 142 -28.57 11.63 1.96
CA LEU A 142 -27.61 10.59 1.64
C LEU A 142 -27.44 9.59 2.80
N ALA A 143 -27.34 10.06 4.04
CA ALA A 143 -27.20 9.19 5.22
C ALA A 143 -28.40 8.25 5.42
N ARG A 144 -29.62 8.74 5.21
CA ARG A 144 -30.84 7.91 5.25
C ARG A 144 -30.86 6.89 4.12
N ASN A 145 -30.48 7.30 2.90
CA ASN A 145 -30.42 6.40 1.76
C ASN A 145 -29.37 5.30 1.97
N ALA A 146 -28.19 5.64 2.49
CA ALA A 146 -27.14 4.68 2.81
C ALA A 146 -27.60 3.64 3.86
N LYS A 147 -28.33 4.09 4.90
CA LYS A 147 -28.96 3.16 5.86
C LYS A 147 -30.01 2.26 5.19
N ALA A 148 -30.85 2.81 4.30
CA ALA A 148 -31.88 2.07 3.60
C ALA A 148 -31.29 1.05 2.60
N GLU A 149 -30.24 1.42 1.87
CA GLU A 149 -29.49 0.53 0.97
C GLU A 149 -28.85 -0.63 1.75
N ARG A 150 -28.19 -0.34 2.89
CA ARG A 150 -27.59 -1.35 3.77
C ARG A 150 -28.65 -2.31 4.34
N LEU A 151 -29.82 -1.81 4.74
CA LEU A 151 -30.92 -2.65 5.24
C LEU A 151 -31.58 -3.49 4.14
N ALA A 152 -31.55 -3.01 2.90
CA ALA A 152 -32.14 -3.69 1.75
C ALA A 152 -31.15 -4.56 0.97
N ASN A 153 -29.92 -4.75 1.48
CA ASN A 153 -28.81 -5.42 0.79
C ASN A 153 -28.63 -4.95 -0.67
N LYS A 154 -28.74 -3.65 -0.88
CA LYS A 154 -28.53 -3.02 -2.19
C LYS A 154 -27.09 -2.53 -2.32
N PRO A 155 -26.57 -2.39 -3.55
CA PRO A 155 -25.28 -1.78 -3.80
C PRO A 155 -25.15 -0.41 -3.09
N PRO A 156 -24.02 -0.11 -2.43
CA PRO A 156 -23.88 1.02 -1.51
C PRO A 156 -23.64 2.36 -2.23
N HIS A 157 -24.54 2.75 -3.14
CA HIS A 157 -24.41 3.95 -3.95
C HIS A 157 -24.39 5.23 -3.09
N ALA A 158 -25.36 5.40 -2.20
CA ALA A 158 -25.43 6.57 -1.33
C ALA A 158 -24.23 6.62 -0.37
N PHE A 159 -23.75 5.47 0.09
CA PHE A 159 -22.57 5.39 0.95
C PHE A 159 -21.27 5.84 0.24
N ARG A 160 -21.14 5.52 -1.05
CA ARG A 160 -20.04 6.03 -1.90
C ARG A 160 -20.18 7.53 -2.16
N GLU A 161 -21.40 8.02 -2.37
CA GLU A 161 -21.64 9.43 -2.64
C GLU A 161 -21.36 10.33 -1.42
N ILE A 162 -21.72 9.88 -0.20
CA ILE A 162 -21.37 10.61 1.04
C ILE A 162 -19.85 10.80 1.14
N PHE A 163 -19.07 9.76 0.83
CA PHE A 163 -17.61 9.84 0.90
C PHE A 163 -17.06 10.93 -0.02
N ARG A 164 -17.56 11.00 -1.27
CA ARG A 164 -17.13 12.01 -2.25
C ARG A 164 -17.41 13.43 -1.75
N VAL A 165 -18.64 13.69 -1.31
CA VAL A 165 -19.06 15.00 -0.79
C VAL A 165 -18.23 15.40 0.45
N LEU A 166 -18.03 14.48 1.39
CA LEU A 166 -17.22 14.76 2.59
C LEU A 166 -15.76 15.03 2.23
N ARG A 167 -15.17 14.25 1.31
CA ARG A 167 -13.80 14.46 0.84
C ARG A 167 -13.63 15.84 0.22
N GLU A 168 -14.56 16.27 -0.63
CA GLU A 168 -14.52 17.58 -1.29
C GLU A 168 -14.63 18.73 -0.28
N LEU A 169 -15.58 18.65 0.65
CA LEU A 169 -15.77 19.67 1.68
C LEU A 169 -14.56 19.79 2.60
N MET A 170 -13.99 18.66 3.01
CA MET A 170 -12.82 18.64 3.88
C MET A 170 -11.55 19.10 3.15
N ALA A 171 -11.34 18.70 1.90
CA ALA A 171 -10.22 19.17 1.09
C ALA A 171 -10.28 20.68 0.82
N ALA A 172 -11.48 21.21 0.55
CA ALA A 172 -11.71 22.64 0.38
C ALA A 172 -11.40 23.43 1.67
N ALA A 173 -11.75 22.88 2.84
CA ALA A 173 -11.45 23.49 4.13
C ALA A 173 -9.97 23.42 4.51
N ASP A 174 -9.30 22.29 4.22
CA ASP A 174 -7.87 22.08 4.48
C ASP A 174 -6.97 22.85 3.47
N GLY A 175 -7.56 23.53 2.47
CA GLY A 175 -6.82 24.28 1.44
C GLY A 175 -5.99 23.38 0.51
N THR A 176 -6.32 22.09 0.45
CA THR A 176 -5.59 21.11 -0.36
C THR A 176 -6.14 21.13 -1.78
N LYS A 177 -5.29 21.43 -2.78
CA LYS A 177 -5.67 21.29 -4.18
C LYS A 177 -5.83 19.81 -4.48
N LEU A 178 -7.04 19.40 -4.84
CA LEU A 178 -7.31 18.07 -5.37
C LEU A 178 -6.78 18.04 -6.81
N GLU A 179 -5.64 17.39 -7.04
CA GLU A 179 -5.30 16.95 -8.39
C GLU A 179 -6.15 15.72 -8.71
N ASP A 180 -6.78 15.73 -9.89
CA ASP A 180 -7.69 14.71 -10.39
C ASP A 180 -6.94 13.39 -10.69
N ALA A 181 -6.52 12.66 -9.66
CA ALA A 181 -6.06 11.29 -9.79
C ALA A 181 -7.27 10.35 -9.72
N GLU A 182 -7.80 10.01 -10.89
CA GLU A 182 -8.65 8.86 -11.24
C GLU A 182 -9.36 8.11 -10.08
N ALA A 183 -10.33 8.76 -9.43
CA ALA A 183 -11.17 8.17 -8.39
C ALA A 183 -12.26 7.21 -8.91
N LYS A 184 -12.11 6.67 -10.13
CA LYS A 184 -13.12 5.80 -10.75
C LYS A 184 -12.76 4.31 -10.73
N ALA A 185 -11.48 3.93 -10.63
CA ALA A 185 -11.09 2.53 -10.73
C ALA A 185 -10.94 1.81 -9.38
N ASP A 186 -10.40 2.48 -8.36
CA ASP A 186 -10.02 1.79 -7.12
C ASP A 186 -11.19 1.54 -6.14
N VAL A 187 -12.28 2.30 -6.26
CA VAL A 187 -13.47 2.12 -5.39
C VAL A 187 -14.37 0.99 -5.90
N ASP A 188 -14.39 0.74 -7.20
CA ASP A 188 -15.13 -0.39 -7.79
C ASP A 188 -14.37 -1.72 -7.54
N ALA A 189 -13.03 -1.71 -7.58
CA ALA A 189 -12.22 -2.93 -7.41
C ALA A 189 -12.16 -3.46 -5.95
N LEU A 190 -12.29 -2.60 -4.94
CA LEU A 190 -12.22 -3.01 -3.54
C LEU A 190 -13.55 -3.61 -3.03
N ASP A 191 -14.69 -3.17 -3.59
CA ASP A 191 -16.03 -3.64 -3.23
C ASP A 191 -16.36 -4.96 -3.95
N ASP A 192 -15.96 -5.11 -5.22
CA ASP A 192 -16.07 -6.38 -5.97
C ASP A 192 -15.30 -7.52 -5.29
N ALA A 193 -14.17 -7.21 -4.64
CA ALA A 193 -13.39 -8.18 -3.87
C ALA A 193 -14.07 -8.60 -2.55
N LEU A 194 -14.82 -7.69 -1.91
CA LEU A 194 -15.59 -7.97 -0.69
C LEU A 194 -16.88 -8.76 -1.00
N GLU A 195 -17.54 -8.48 -2.14
CA GLU A 195 -18.68 -9.29 -2.60
C GLU A 195 -18.25 -10.72 -2.98
N ALA A 196 -17.07 -10.90 -3.59
CA ALA A 196 -16.55 -12.22 -3.94
C ALA A 196 -16.28 -13.13 -2.73
N GLU A 197 -15.83 -12.60 -1.59
CA GLU A 197 -15.67 -13.39 -0.36
C GLU A 197 -17.01 -13.69 0.32
N SER A 198 -18.01 -12.82 0.18
CA SER A 198 -19.35 -13.05 0.74
C SER A 198 -20.14 -14.15 -0.02
N ASN A 199 -19.91 -14.26 -1.33
CA ASN A 199 -20.62 -15.22 -2.20
C ASN A 199 -19.95 -16.60 -2.26
N ALA A 200 -18.70 -16.72 -1.77
CA ALA A 200 -18.01 -18.01 -1.64
C ALA A 200 -18.49 -18.84 -0.43
N GLY A 201 -19.23 -18.23 0.50
CA GLY A 201 -19.75 -18.91 1.69
C GLY A 201 -21.06 -19.67 1.49
N ASP A 202 -21.84 -19.36 0.44
CA ASP A 202 -23.20 -19.89 0.25
C ASP A 202 -23.23 -21.13 -0.67
N HIS A 203 -22.22 -21.31 -1.54
CA HIS A 203 -22.14 -22.47 -2.45
C HIS A 203 -21.45 -23.72 -1.86
N ALA A 204 -20.94 -23.67 -0.63
CA ALA A 204 -20.22 -24.82 -0.04
C ALA A 204 -21.11 -25.80 0.75
N LEU A 205 -22.43 -25.56 0.82
CA LEU A 205 -23.36 -26.39 1.59
C LEU A 205 -24.40 -27.14 0.74
N ASP A 206 -24.46 -26.91 -0.57
CA ASP A 206 -25.45 -27.56 -1.45
C ASP A 206 -24.90 -28.80 -2.18
N ASP A 207 -23.57 -29.01 -2.18
CA ASP A 207 -22.91 -30.13 -2.90
C ASP A 207 -22.63 -31.37 -2.02
N LEU A 208 -23.11 -31.42 -0.77
CA LEU A 208 -22.82 -32.53 0.16
C LEU A 208 -23.92 -33.59 0.27
N ASP A 209 -25.07 -33.42 -0.40
CA ASP A 209 -26.20 -34.35 -0.31
C ASP A 209 -26.33 -35.31 -1.51
N GLU A 210 -25.39 -35.30 -2.48
CA GLU A 210 -25.53 -36.04 -3.75
C GLU A 210 -24.58 -37.22 -3.99
N ILE A 211 -23.86 -37.73 -2.98
CA ILE A 211 -23.05 -38.96 -3.14
C ILE A 211 -23.36 -40.00 -2.07
N GLY A 212 -24.61 -40.45 -2.08
CA GLY A 212 -24.99 -41.74 -1.53
C GLY A 212 -24.54 -42.88 -2.45
N GLY A 213 -23.63 -43.71 -1.95
CA GLY A 213 -23.41 -45.08 -2.42
C GLY A 213 -22.12 -45.26 -3.20
N LEU A 214 -21.20 -46.05 -2.65
CA LEU A 214 -20.69 -47.27 -3.29
C LEU A 214 -19.89 -48.09 -2.27
N ASP A 215 -20.31 -49.34 -2.20
CA ASP A 215 -19.79 -50.47 -1.45
C ASP A 215 -18.58 -51.07 -2.18
N GLY A 216 -17.57 -51.53 -1.43
CA GLY A 216 -16.58 -52.51 -1.89
C GLY A 216 -15.22 -52.01 -2.43
N LEU A 217 -14.22 -52.89 -2.26
CA LEU A 217 -12.80 -52.86 -2.70
C LEU A 217 -11.86 -52.19 -1.68
N ASP A 218 -11.25 -52.88 -0.71
CA ASP A 218 -10.39 -54.08 -0.75
C ASP A 218 -9.25 -54.03 -1.78
N GLU A 219 -8.05 -54.34 -1.26
CA GLU A 219 -6.74 -54.52 -1.92
C GLU A 219 -6.11 -53.35 -2.71
N TYR A 220 -5.06 -52.74 -2.15
CA TYR A 220 -3.83 -52.44 -2.94
C TYR A 220 -2.58 -52.38 -2.05
N ARG A 221 -1.98 -53.57 -1.92
CA ARG A 221 -0.54 -53.89 -1.90
C ARG A 221 0.43 -52.71 -2.05
N HIS A 222 1.28 -52.51 -1.04
CA HIS A 222 2.44 -51.63 -1.09
C HIS A 222 3.70 -52.49 -1.31
N ASP A 223 4.08 -52.69 -2.58
CA ASP A 223 5.36 -53.28 -2.96
C ASP A 223 6.31 -52.16 -3.45
N ASP A 224 7.38 -51.98 -2.68
CA ASP A 224 8.77 -51.97 -3.12
C ASP A 224 9.28 -50.85 -4.07
N PHE A 225 10.05 -49.89 -3.53
CA PHE A 225 11.20 -49.32 -4.24
C PHE A 225 12.36 -49.06 -3.28
N GLY A 226 13.34 -49.96 -3.35
CA GLY A 226 14.54 -49.99 -2.53
C GLY A 226 15.53 -48.83 -2.75
N GLY A 227 16.17 -48.44 -1.65
CA GLY A 227 17.35 -47.58 -1.65
C GLY A 227 18.62 -48.38 -1.95
N ARG A 228 19.38 -47.94 -2.96
CA ARG A 228 20.82 -48.23 -3.07
C ARG A 228 21.58 -47.23 -2.18
N ARG A 229 22.38 -47.77 -1.26
CA ARG A 229 23.60 -47.12 -0.74
C ARG A 229 24.77 -48.06 -0.95
N ASP A 230 25.89 -47.42 -1.16
CA ASP A 230 27.17 -47.91 -1.63
C ASP A 230 27.87 -48.85 -0.64
N ASP A 231 28.62 -49.82 -1.19
CA ASP A 231 29.96 -50.23 -0.77
C ASP A 231 30.61 -51.02 -1.92
#